data_AF-Q3ABI1-F1
#
_entry.id   AF-Q3ABI1-F1
#
_cell.length_a   1.000
_cell.length_b   1.000
_cell.length_c   1.000
_cell.angle_alpha   90.00
_cell.angle_beta   90.00
_cell.angle_gamma   90.00
#
_symmetry.space_group_name_H-M   'P 1'
#
loop_
_entity.id
_entity.type
_entity.pdbx_description
1 polymer ?
#
loop_
_entity_poly.entity_id
_entity_poly.type
_entity_poly.pdbx_seq_one_letter_code
_entity_poly.pdbx_strand_id
1 'polypeptide(L)'
;MLERSIYKKIEWYLFNYFNIRREINEYRDEVLNSGRQLIEQGGGGISRHSDPTALKAIKLASNAEIEKYEKWIKVIEKVIEHFKGTEKGKLLQMRYFDEYAERYICNKLHIERTTYFTWKNEIVLYTAMLAIQYGLIKVDRIA
;
A
#
# COMPACT_ATOMS: atom_id res chain seq x y z
N MET A 1 -1.39 -21.67 -6.50
CA MET A 1 -0.39 -20.59 -6.65
C MET A 1 -1.15 -19.26 -6.50
N LEU A 2 -0.53 -18.09 -6.26
CA LEU A 2 -1.33 -16.85 -6.31
C LEU A 2 -1.48 -16.42 -7.77
N GLU A 3 -2.70 -16.09 -8.21
CA GLU A 3 -2.91 -15.58 -9.57
C GLU A 3 -2.03 -14.35 -9.81
N ARG A 4 -1.37 -14.30 -10.98
CA ARG A 4 -0.40 -13.24 -11.29
C ARG A 4 -1.00 -11.83 -11.20
N SER A 5 -2.29 -11.67 -11.53
CA SER A 5 -2.97 -10.39 -11.43
C SER A 5 -3.13 -9.93 -9.98
N ILE A 6 -3.47 -10.85 -9.07
CA ILE A 6 -3.58 -10.59 -7.63
C ILE A 6 -2.21 -10.27 -7.04
N TYR A 7 -1.19 -11.04 -7.40
CA TYR A 7 0.17 -10.82 -6.94
C TYR A 7 0.63 -9.39 -7.27
N LYS A 8 0.46 -8.97 -8.53
CA LYS A 8 0.79 -7.61 -8.98
C LYS A 8 -0.04 -6.54 -8.26
N LYS A 9 -1.33 -6.80 -8.02
CA LYS A 9 -2.21 -5.89 -7.28
C LYS A 9 -1.70 -5.68 -5.86
N ILE A 10 -1.36 -6.74 -5.15
CA ILE A 10 -0.81 -6.67 -3.79
C ILE A 10 0.51 -5.88 -3.78
N GLU A 11 1.43 -6.21 -4.67
CA GLU A 11 2.70 -5.49 -4.76
C GLU A 11 2.48 -4.00 -5.02
N TRP A 12 1.55 -3.64 -5.92
CA TRP A 12 1.21 -2.24 -6.16
C TRP A 12 0.75 -1.52 -4.88
N TYR A 13 -0.12 -2.15 -4.07
CA TYR A 13 -0.56 -1.57 -2.81
C TYR A 13 0.57 -1.44 -1.77
N LEU A 14 1.48 -2.42 -1.71
CA LEU A 14 2.65 -2.36 -0.82
C LEU A 14 3.59 -1.19 -1.22
N PHE A 15 3.91 -1.05 -2.51
CA PHE A 15 4.73 0.06 -3.02
C PHE A 15 4.07 1.42 -2.82
N ASN A 16 2.75 1.50 -2.98
CA ASN A 16 2.02 2.77 -2.91
C ASN A 16 1.48 3.09 -1.51
N TYR A 17 1.85 2.32 -0.48
CA TYR A 17 1.31 2.44 0.88
C TYR A 17 1.35 3.89 1.40
N PHE A 18 2.53 4.54 1.38
CA PHE A 18 2.65 5.90 1.90
C PHE A 18 1.89 6.93 1.07
N ASN A 19 1.86 6.76 -0.25
CA ASN A 19 1.12 7.66 -1.14
C ASN A 19 -0.39 7.56 -0.87
N ILE A 20 -0.94 6.34 -0.83
CA ILE A 20 -2.35 6.08 -0.53
C ILE A 20 -2.71 6.62 0.86
N ARG A 21 -1.87 6.37 1.86
CA ARG A 21 -2.10 6.85 3.23
C ARG A 21 -2.11 8.38 3.30
N ARG A 22 -1.19 9.05 2.61
CA ARG A 22 -1.16 10.52 2.52
C ARG A 22 -2.44 11.07 1.88
N GLU A 23 -2.82 10.54 0.73
CA GLU A 23 -4.01 10.99 -0.03
C GLU A 23 -5.30 10.81 0.78
N ILE A 24 -5.47 9.68 1.46
CA ILE A 24 -6.65 9.44 2.30
C ILE A 24 -6.70 10.40 3.49
N ASN A 25 -5.55 10.71 4.10
CA ASN A 25 -5.49 11.70 5.17
C ASN A 25 -5.83 13.11 4.65
N GLU A 26 -5.26 13.52 3.51
CA GLU A 26 -5.57 14.79 2.87
C GLU A 26 -7.06 14.91 2.54
N TYR A 27 -7.67 13.86 1.99
CA TYR A 27 -9.11 13.82 1.72
C TYR A 27 -9.94 13.96 3.01
N ARG A 28 -9.57 13.25 4.08
CA ARG A 28 -10.28 13.36 5.38
C ARG A 28 -10.16 14.76 5.96
N ASP A 29 -8.99 15.38 5.87
CA ASP A 29 -8.78 16.74 6.33
C ASP A 29 -9.59 17.74 5.48
N GLU A 30 -9.63 17.58 4.15
CA GLU A 30 -10.46 18.37 3.25
C GLU A 30 -11.95 18.24 3.59
N VAL A 31 -12.47 17.03 3.85
CA VAL A 31 -13.88 16.81 4.25
C VAL A 31 -14.19 17.43 5.62
N LEU A 32 -13.28 17.29 6.60
CA LEU A 32 -13.43 17.88 7.93
C LEU A 32 -13.38 19.42 7.90
N ASN A 33 -12.51 19.99 7.06
CA ASN A 33 -12.33 21.43 6.93
C ASN A 33 -13.40 22.08 6.03
N SER A 34 -13.87 21.40 4.99
CA SER A 34 -15.01 21.87 4.17
C SER A 34 -16.33 21.85 4.95
N GLY A 35 -16.48 20.96 5.94
CA GLY A 35 -17.54 21.06 6.95
C GLY A 35 -17.45 22.29 7.87
N ARG A 36 -16.29 22.97 7.94
CA ARG A 36 -16.08 24.21 8.69
C ARG A 36 -16.02 25.47 7.81
N GLN A 37 -15.70 25.35 6.52
CA GLN A 37 -15.62 26.46 5.57
C GLN A 37 -16.97 26.79 4.96
N LEU A 38 -17.83 27.39 5.77
CA LEU A 38 -18.82 28.36 5.27
C LEU A 38 -18.28 29.80 5.35
N ILE A 39 -16.99 30.00 5.68
CA ILE A 39 -16.36 31.32 5.71
C ILE A 39 -14.92 31.24 5.16
N GLU A 40 -14.66 32.08 4.17
CA GLU A 40 -13.37 32.59 3.67
C GLU A 40 -12.55 31.79 2.63
N GLN A 41 -12.79 32.22 1.38
CA GLN A 41 -11.89 32.43 0.24
C GLN A 41 -10.38 32.12 0.40
N GLY A 42 -9.86 31.39 -0.61
CA GLY A 42 -8.71 31.89 -1.38
C GLY A 42 -7.43 31.08 -1.35
N GLY A 43 -7.15 30.39 -2.45
CA GLY A 43 -5.80 30.32 -3.05
C GLY A 43 -4.75 29.46 -2.36
N GLY A 44 -4.57 28.23 -2.85
CA GLY A 44 -3.41 27.41 -2.49
C GLY A 44 -3.06 26.45 -3.63
N GLY A 45 -2.33 26.94 -4.63
CA GLY A 45 -1.77 26.09 -5.68
C GLY A 45 -0.72 25.16 -5.06
N ILE A 46 -0.99 23.85 -5.07
CA ILE A 46 0.00 22.85 -4.66
C ILE A 46 0.40 22.05 -5.89
N SER A 47 1.49 22.50 -6.50
CA SER A 47 2.27 21.72 -7.46
C SER A 47 2.93 20.56 -6.73
N ARG A 48 2.50 19.31 -6.95
CA ARG A 48 3.23 18.13 -6.47
C ARG A 48 3.26 17.04 -7.54
N HIS A 49 4.41 16.94 -8.19
CA HIS A 49 4.78 15.87 -9.11
C HIS A 49 5.01 14.58 -8.32
N SER A 50 4.02 13.71 -8.26
CA SER A 50 4.17 12.29 -7.93
C SER A 50 3.06 11.56 -8.69
N ASP A 51 3.43 10.47 -9.39
CA ASP A 51 2.69 9.85 -10.50
C ASP A 51 1.16 10.14 -10.56
N PRO A 52 0.75 11.09 -11.43
CA PRO A 52 -0.53 11.79 -11.30
C PRO A 52 -1.76 11.00 -11.71
N THR A 53 -1.63 9.82 -12.32
CA THR A 53 -2.77 9.23 -13.06
C THR A 53 -3.64 8.32 -12.21
N ALA A 54 -3.05 7.55 -11.28
CA ALA A 54 -3.84 6.67 -10.40
C ALA A 54 -4.29 7.36 -9.10
N LEU A 55 -3.50 8.33 -8.61
CA LEU A 55 -3.72 8.95 -7.30
C LEU A 55 -4.66 10.16 -7.37
N LYS A 56 -4.65 10.97 -8.45
CA LYS A 56 -5.67 12.02 -8.69
C LYS A 56 -7.10 11.48 -8.71
N ALA A 57 -7.26 10.19 -9.02
CA ALA A 57 -8.55 9.54 -8.97
C ALA A 57 -9.14 9.52 -7.56
N ILE A 58 -8.34 9.48 -6.48
CA ILE A 58 -8.82 9.44 -5.09
C ILE A 58 -9.64 10.71 -4.76
N LYS A 59 -9.20 11.88 -5.23
CA LYS A 59 -9.96 13.14 -5.04
C LYS A 59 -11.31 13.17 -5.76
N LEU A 60 -11.45 12.38 -6.82
CA LEU A 60 -12.69 12.22 -7.60
C LEU A 60 -13.41 10.90 -7.29
N ALA A 61 -12.86 10.12 -6.36
CA ALA A 61 -13.26 8.75 -6.12
C ALA A 61 -14.57 8.71 -5.34
N SER A 62 -15.36 7.67 -5.62
CA SER A 62 -16.55 7.39 -4.85
C SER A 62 -16.20 7.03 -3.39
N ASN A 63 -17.15 7.24 -2.46
CA ASN A 63 -17.00 6.81 -1.06
C ASN A 63 -16.58 5.32 -0.94
N ALA A 64 -17.05 4.47 -1.86
CA ALA A 64 -16.71 3.04 -1.89
C ALA A 64 -15.24 2.78 -2.25
N GLU A 65 -14.64 3.59 -3.12
CA GLU A 65 -13.22 3.48 -3.47
C GLU A 65 -12.32 3.96 -2.33
N ILE A 66 -12.73 5.01 -1.64
CA ILE A 66 -12.04 5.51 -0.43
C ILE A 66 -12.05 4.44 0.66
N GLU A 67 -13.22 3.84 0.94
CA GLU A 67 -13.35 2.74 1.90
C GLU A 67 -12.44 1.55 1.53
N LYS A 68 -12.32 1.25 0.23
CA LYS A 68 -11.41 0.21 -0.25
C LYS A 68 -9.94 0.55 0.04
N TYR A 69 -9.51 1.79 -0.19
CA TYR A 69 -8.14 2.22 0.14
C TYR A 69 -7.89 2.16 1.65
N GLU A 70 -8.84 2.58 2.48
CA GLU A 70 -8.74 2.46 3.94
C GLU A 70 -8.58 1.00 4.40
N LYS A 71 -9.35 0.08 3.81
CA LYS A 71 -9.20 -1.36 4.08
C LYS A 71 -7.82 -1.88 3.69
N TRP A 72 -7.26 -1.44 2.55
CA TRP A 72 -5.90 -1.79 2.14
C TRP A 72 -4.84 -1.25 3.10
N ILE A 73 -4.98 0.00 3.56
CA ILE A 73 -4.11 0.58 4.59
C ILE A 73 -4.12 -0.30 5.84
N LYS A 74 -5.30 -0.66 6.36
CA LYS A 74 -5.45 -1.53 7.54
C LYS A 74 -4.81 -2.91 7.35
N VAL A 75 -4.93 -3.49 6.15
CA VAL A 75 -4.27 -4.76 5.81
C VAL A 75 -2.75 -4.60 5.88
N ILE A 76 -2.18 -3.56 5.26
CA ILE A 76 -0.73 -3.35 5.23
C ILE A 76 -0.19 -3.06 6.64
N GLU A 77 -0.89 -2.26 7.45
CA GLU A 77 -0.51 -2.02 8.85
C GLU A 77 -0.41 -3.32 9.66
N LYS A 78 -1.35 -4.25 9.45
CA LYS A 78 -1.29 -5.59 10.06
C LYS A 78 -0.13 -6.44 9.54
N VAL A 79 0.22 -6.32 8.25
CA VAL A 79 1.40 -7.00 7.68
C VAL A 79 2.69 -6.46 8.31
N ILE A 80 2.80 -5.14 8.44
CA ILE A 80 3.95 -4.48 9.07
C ILE A 80 4.10 -4.96 10.51
N GLU A 81 3.01 -4.95 11.29
CA GLU A 81 3.06 -5.38 12.70
C GLU A 81 3.39 -6.87 12.83
N HIS A 82 2.86 -7.72 11.95
CA HIS A 82 3.14 -9.17 11.96
C HIS A 82 4.62 -9.49 11.74
N PHE A 83 5.28 -8.79 10.79
CA PHE A 83 6.69 -9.03 10.46
C PHE A 83 7.66 -8.14 11.25
N LYS A 84 7.17 -7.30 12.15
CA LYS A 84 7.98 -6.37 12.93
C LYS A 84 9.06 -7.11 13.74
N GLY A 85 10.28 -6.59 13.68
CA GLY A 85 11.43 -7.20 14.35
C GLY A 85 12.00 -8.46 13.69
N THR A 86 11.42 -8.94 12.58
CA THR A 86 11.93 -10.09 11.82
C THR A 86 12.78 -9.66 10.63
N GLU A 87 13.61 -10.57 10.09
CA GLU A 87 14.35 -10.32 8.84
C GLU A 87 13.42 -10.10 7.63
N LYS A 88 12.25 -10.75 7.61
CA LYS A 88 11.20 -10.52 6.60
C LYS A 88 10.61 -9.12 6.72
N GLY A 89 10.50 -8.59 7.94
CA GLY A 89 10.10 -7.20 8.18
C GLY A 89 11.13 -6.21 7.65
N LYS A 90 12.43 -6.51 7.78
CA LYS A 90 13.49 -5.71 7.15
C LYS A 90 13.39 -5.77 5.62
N LEU A 91 13.14 -6.95 5.04
CA LEU A 91 12.92 -7.08 3.60
C LEU A 91 11.70 -6.28 3.14
N LEU A 92 10.58 -6.35 3.87
CA LEU A 92 9.36 -5.59 3.60
C LEU A 92 9.67 -4.10 3.53
N GLN A 93 10.32 -3.55 4.57
CA GLN A 93 10.73 -2.16 4.63
C GLN A 93 11.65 -1.79 3.45
N MET A 94 12.78 -2.50 3.32
CA MET A 94 13.78 -2.18 2.30
C MET A 94 13.22 -2.28 0.89
N ARG A 95 12.34 -3.24 0.62
CA ARG A 95 11.85 -3.47 -0.73
C ARG A 95 10.72 -2.54 -1.12
N TYR A 96 9.71 -2.38 -0.26
CA TYR A 96 8.47 -1.72 -0.64
C TYR A 96 8.38 -0.28 -0.17
N PHE A 97 9.12 0.09 0.88
CA PHE A 97 9.04 1.41 1.50
C PHE A 97 10.27 2.26 1.20
N ASP A 98 11.46 1.64 1.20
CA ASP A 98 12.72 2.30 0.82
C ASP A 98 13.06 2.08 -0.67
N GLU A 99 12.30 1.22 -1.35
CA GLU A 99 12.41 0.90 -2.78
C GLU A 99 13.79 0.41 -3.25
N TYR A 100 14.58 -0.22 -2.36
CA TYR A 100 15.89 -0.74 -2.71
C TYR A 100 15.83 -1.90 -3.72
N ALA A 101 16.87 -1.99 -4.56
CA ALA A 101 17.03 -3.06 -5.52
C ALA A 101 17.33 -4.41 -4.84
N GLU A 102 16.83 -5.50 -5.43
CA GLU A 102 17.00 -6.89 -4.96
C GLU A 102 18.45 -7.20 -4.55
N ARG A 103 19.43 -6.89 -5.41
CA ARG A 103 20.84 -7.19 -5.17
C ARG A 103 21.38 -6.50 -3.93
N TYR A 104 20.97 -5.24 -3.72
CA TYR A 104 21.36 -4.48 -2.53
C TYR A 104 20.77 -5.09 -1.26
N ILE A 105 19.49 -5.48 -1.31
CA ILE A 105 18.80 -6.13 -0.19
C ILE A 105 19.46 -7.47 0.16
N CYS A 106 19.75 -8.32 -0.83
CA CYS A 106 20.41 -9.61 -0.61
C CYS A 106 21.76 -9.43 0.09
N ASN A 107 22.57 -8.47 -0.39
CA ASN A 107 23.86 -8.15 0.23
C ASN A 107 23.70 -7.60 1.66
N LYS A 108 22.74 -6.70 1.88
CA LYS A 108 22.52 -6.04 3.17
C LYS A 108 21.99 -6.98 4.25
N LEU A 109 21.12 -7.92 3.87
CA LEU A 109 20.54 -8.91 4.77
C LEU A 109 21.35 -10.21 4.84
N HIS A 110 22.45 -10.31 4.09
CA HIS A 110 23.28 -11.51 3.98
C HIS A 110 22.47 -12.76 3.60
N ILE A 111 21.57 -12.62 2.62
CA ILE A 111 20.72 -13.71 2.13
C ILE A 111 20.97 -14.01 0.66
N GLU A 112 20.73 -15.26 0.28
CA GLU A 112 20.72 -15.66 -1.12
C GLU A 112 19.47 -15.16 -1.85
N ARG A 113 19.59 -15.08 -3.19
CA ARG A 113 18.49 -14.71 -4.09
C ARG A 113 17.25 -15.57 -3.88
N THR A 114 17.41 -16.89 -3.72
CA THR A 114 16.30 -17.82 -3.50
C THR A 114 15.54 -17.50 -2.22
N THR A 115 16.25 -17.19 -1.13
CA THR A 115 15.67 -16.77 0.15
C THR A 115 14.92 -15.45 0.00
N TYR A 116 15.47 -14.49 -0.75
CA TYR A 116 14.79 -13.23 -1.05
C TYR A 116 13.42 -13.46 -1.72
N PHE A 117 13.36 -14.27 -2.79
CA PHE A 117 12.09 -14.55 -3.47
C PHE A 117 11.11 -15.34 -2.61
N THR A 118 11.62 -16.26 -1.78
CA THR A 118 10.79 -17.03 -0.84
C THR A 118 10.14 -16.11 0.18
N TRP A 119 10.93 -15.26 0.85
CA TRP A 119 10.43 -14.32 1.84
C TRP A 119 9.50 -13.27 1.23
N LYS A 120 9.83 -12.77 0.03
CA LYS A 120 8.95 -11.86 -0.70
C LYS A 120 7.59 -12.52 -0.98
N ASN A 121 7.60 -13.78 -1.41
CA ASN A 121 6.38 -14.53 -1.67
C ASN A 121 5.56 -14.74 -0.39
N GLU A 122 6.20 -15.05 0.74
CA GLU A 122 5.51 -15.20 2.03
C GLU A 122 4.84 -13.90 2.50
N ILE A 123 5.51 -12.76 2.34
CA ILE A 123 4.93 -11.43 2.64
C ILE A 123 3.69 -11.18 1.78
N VAL A 124 3.79 -11.43 0.47
CA VAL A 124 2.66 -11.25 -0.47
C VAL A 124 1.52 -12.22 -0.15
N LEU A 125 1.81 -13.48 0.18
CA LEU A 125 0.81 -14.47 0.56
C LEU A 125 0.09 -14.09 1.86
N TYR A 126 0.83 -13.67 2.89
CA TYR A 126 0.22 -13.21 4.14
C TYR A 126 -0.66 -11.98 3.91
N THR A 127 -0.20 -11.04 3.08
CA THR A 127 -1.00 -9.89 2.65
C THR A 127 -2.27 -10.32 1.91
N ALA A 128 -2.19 -11.34 1.05
CA ALA A 128 -3.34 -11.89 0.34
C ALA A 128 -4.37 -12.47 1.32
N MET A 129 -3.93 -13.25 2.32
CA MET A 129 -4.82 -13.82 3.34
C MET A 129 -5.59 -12.74 4.10
N LEU A 130 -4.91 -11.69 4.54
CA LEU A 130 -5.55 -10.55 5.19
C LEU A 130 -6.50 -9.82 4.22
N ALA A 131 -6.09 -9.57 2.99
CA ALA A 131 -6.94 -8.92 2.00
C ALA A 131 -8.22 -9.72 1.70
N ILE A 132 -8.17 -11.05 1.72
CA ILE A 132 -9.37 -11.91 1.62
C ILE A 132 -10.26 -11.72 2.85
N GLN A 133 -9.70 -11.70 4.06
CA GLN A 133 -10.45 -11.46 5.30
C GLN A 133 -11.19 -10.12 5.29
N TYR A 134 -10.61 -9.09 4.67
CA TYR A 134 -11.22 -7.77 4.51
C TYR A 134 -12.13 -7.64 3.27
N GLY A 135 -12.35 -8.73 2.51
CA GLY A 135 -13.20 -8.75 1.31
C GLY A 135 -12.63 -8.00 0.10
N LEU A 136 -11.31 -7.73 0.08
CA LEU A 136 -10.62 -6.99 -0.98
C LEU A 136 -10.22 -7.86 -2.18
N ILE A 137 -10.15 -9.17 -1.95
CA ILE A 137 -9.82 -10.22 -2.92
C ILE A 137 -10.84 -11.35 -2.71
N LYS A 138 -11.35 -11.90 -3.82
CA LYS A 138 -12.26 -13.05 -3.79
C LYS A 138 -11.48 -14.36 -4.02
N VAL A 139 -11.92 -15.43 -3.36
CA VAL A 139 -11.21 -16.73 -3.29
C VAL A 139 -11.29 -17.53 -4.58
N ASP A 140 -12.31 -17.30 -5.42
CA ASP A 140 -12.48 -17.87 -6.76
C ASP A 140 -11.31 -17.58 -7.71
N ARG A 141 -10.42 -16.66 -7.32
CA ARG A 141 -9.25 -16.24 -8.09
C ARG A 141 -7.92 -16.77 -7.54
N ILE A 142 -7.96 -17.77 -6.66
CA ILE A 142 -6.75 -18.39 -6.09
C ILE A 142 -6.67 -19.81 -6.64
N ALA A 143 -5.89 -20.00 -7.70
CA ALA A 143 -5.61 -21.28 -8.34
C ALA A 143 -4.15 -21.70 -8.11
#